data_AF-A0A381W9P2-F1
#
_entry.id   AF-A0A381W9P2-F1
#
_cell.length_a   1.000
_cell.length_b   1.000
_cell.length_c   1.000
_cell.angle_alpha   90.00
_cell.angle_beta   90.00
_cell.angle_gamma   90.00
#
_symmetry.space_group_name_H-M   'P 1'
#
loop_
_entity.id
_entity.type
_entity.pdbx_description
1 polymer ?
#
loop_
_entity_poly.entity_id
_entity_poly.type
_entity_poly.pdbx_seq_one_letter_code
_entity_poly.pdbx_strand_id
1 'polypeptide(L)'
;VQVIDEEGRIFGKFNLVDVVIGVVLLGVIPIVYGAFVLFRTPDPVIQSIEPNRVTVDSVGMLRLTGMYLSPSLRVVIGDRPAESFLVESQTSAEVRLPDLSAGTYDVVLLDEALELTRLVSALVVEPAPAMTISSIEPAYVLEGEPGSLRIHGERFQPYLRARFVPEFVPDNKKASAAI
;
A
#
# COMPACT_ATOMS: atom_id res chain seq x y z
N VAL A 1 50.19 45.22 -31.19
CA VAL A 1 49.22 45.56 -30.13
C VAL A 1 49.44 44.59 -29.00
N GLN A 2 49.83 45.07 -27.81
CA GLN A 2 50.02 44.21 -26.64
C GLN A 2 48.62 43.74 -26.18
N VAL A 3 48.42 42.43 -26.07
CA VAL A 3 47.10 41.84 -25.77
C VAL A 3 46.76 41.94 -24.27
N ILE A 4 47.79 41.97 -23.44
CA ILE A 4 47.74 42.08 -21.97
C ILE A 4 48.63 43.25 -21.57
N ASP A 5 48.14 44.17 -20.73
CA ASP A 5 48.90 45.30 -20.18
C ASP A 5 49.64 44.96 -18.87
N GLU A 6 50.45 45.91 -18.36
CA GLU A 6 51.26 45.70 -17.14
C GLU A 6 50.39 45.53 -15.87
N GLU A 7 49.14 46.01 -15.89
CA GLU A 7 48.15 45.78 -14.84
C GLU A 7 47.42 44.43 -14.98
N GLY A 8 47.72 43.61 -16.00
CA GLY A 8 47.14 42.28 -16.19
C GLY A 8 45.72 42.30 -16.77
N ARG A 9 45.35 43.35 -17.51
CA ARG A 9 44.06 43.47 -18.21
C ARG A 9 44.20 43.10 -19.68
N ILE A 10 43.20 42.39 -20.20
CA ILE A 10 43.07 42.06 -21.62
C ILE A 10 42.39 43.23 -22.34
N PHE A 11 43.04 43.75 -23.37
CA PHE A 11 42.60 44.92 -24.15
C PHE A 11 42.27 46.16 -23.29
N GLY A 12 42.88 46.30 -22.11
CA GLY A 12 42.65 47.39 -21.15
C GLY A 12 41.24 47.44 -20.53
N LYS A 13 40.38 46.44 -20.78
CA LYS A 13 38.95 46.44 -20.39
C LYS A 13 38.60 45.38 -19.34
N PHE A 14 39.17 44.19 -19.44
CA PHE A 14 38.81 43.04 -18.59
C PHE A 14 40.03 42.52 -17.84
N ASN A 15 39.89 42.12 -16.58
CA ASN A 15 41.01 41.46 -15.89
C ASN A 15 41.28 40.08 -16.52
N LEU A 16 42.54 39.74 -16.74
CA LEU A 16 42.94 38.44 -17.29
C LEU A 16 42.39 37.28 -16.47
N VAL A 17 42.39 37.41 -15.14
CA VAL A 17 41.85 36.41 -14.21
C VAL A 17 40.36 36.17 -14.46
N ASP A 18 39.56 37.22 -14.61
CA ASP A 18 38.11 37.10 -14.84
C ASP A 18 37.81 36.43 -16.19
N VAL A 19 38.62 36.74 -17.22
CA VAL A 19 38.50 36.09 -18.53
C VAL A 19 38.85 34.61 -18.46
N VAL A 20 39.94 34.26 -17.77
CA VAL A 20 40.33 32.85 -17.55
C VAL A 20 39.24 32.10 -16.77
N ILE A 21 38.71 32.70 -15.69
CA ILE A 21 37.59 32.14 -14.92
C ILE A 21 36.37 31.94 -15.81
N GLY A 22 36.02 32.93 -16.64
CA GLY A 22 34.89 32.84 -17.57
C GLY A 22 35.03 31.70 -18.56
N VAL A 23 36.22 31.51 -19.15
CA VAL A 23 36.51 30.40 -20.07
C VAL A 23 36.46 29.05 -19.34
N VAL A 24 37.03 28.96 -18.14
CA VAL A 24 36.99 27.74 -17.33
C VAL A 24 35.56 27.37 -16.98
N LEU A 25 34.74 28.34 -16.53
CA LEU A 25 33.32 28.10 -16.21
C LEU A 25 32.53 27.67 -17.46
N LEU A 26 32.77 28.30 -18.61
CA LEU A 26 32.16 27.90 -19.89
C LEU A 26 32.46 26.45 -20.27
N GLY A 27 33.65 25.94 -19.95
CA GLY A 27 34.02 24.54 -20.15
C GLY A 27 33.47 23.61 -19.06
N VAL A 28 33.60 23.98 -17.79
CA VAL A 28 33.26 23.13 -16.64
C VAL A 28 31.75 22.97 -16.48
N ILE A 29 30.95 24.02 -16.67
CA ILE A 29 29.48 23.96 -16.51
C ILE A 29 28.84 22.88 -17.39
N PRO A 30 29.06 22.81 -18.72
CA PRO A 30 28.48 21.76 -19.55
C PRO A 30 29.03 20.37 -19.23
N ILE A 31 30.29 20.26 -18.78
CA ILE A 31 30.86 18.98 -18.34
C ILE A 31 30.15 18.50 -17.07
N VAL A 32 30.01 19.37 -16.07
CA VAL A 32 29.31 19.06 -14.80
C VAL A 32 27.85 18.74 -15.06
N TYR A 33 27.18 19.51 -15.89
CA TYR A 33 25.79 19.25 -16.27
C TYR A 33 25.65 17.93 -17.03
N GLY A 34 26.56 17.65 -17.98
CA GLY A 34 26.59 16.38 -18.71
C GLY A 34 26.81 15.19 -17.77
N ALA A 35 27.73 15.31 -16.82
CA ALA A 35 27.94 14.30 -15.79
C ALA A 35 26.68 14.10 -14.93
N PHE A 36 26.03 15.18 -14.49
CA PHE A 36 24.76 15.09 -13.74
C PHE A 36 23.68 14.34 -14.52
N VAL A 37 23.49 14.64 -15.82
CA VAL A 37 22.50 13.96 -16.65
C VAL A 37 22.85 12.48 -16.88
N LEU A 38 24.14 12.14 -17.01
CA LEU A 38 24.59 10.76 -17.26
C LEU A 38 24.56 9.87 -16.01
N PHE A 39 24.74 10.46 -14.82
CA PHE A 39 24.88 9.72 -13.56
C PHE A 39 23.72 9.93 -12.58
N ARG A 40 22.67 10.68 -12.96
CA ARG A 40 21.47 10.77 -12.10
C ARG A 40 20.77 9.42 -12.03
N THR A 41 20.26 9.09 -10.85
CA THR A 41 19.32 7.99 -10.68
C THR A 41 18.02 8.33 -11.41
N PRO A 42 17.50 7.44 -12.28
CA PRO A 42 16.17 7.61 -12.85
C PRO A 42 15.10 7.52 -11.76
N ASP A 43 13.98 8.22 -11.97
CA ASP A 43 12.86 8.16 -11.03
C ASP A 43 12.20 6.76 -11.07
N PRO A 44 11.84 6.18 -9.92
CA PRO A 44 11.21 4.86 -9.86
C PRO A 44 9.81 4.90 -10.47
N VAL A 45 9.41 3.78 -11.06
CA VAL A 45 8.09 3.63 -11.70
C VAL A 45 7.43 2.36 -11.17
N ILE A 46 6.15 2.48 -10.78
CA ILE A 46 5.30 1.32 -10.49
C ILE A 46 4.62 0.89 -11.79
N GLN A 47 4.72 -0.39 -12.15
CA GLN A 47 4.02 -0.96 -13.32
C GLN A 47 2.77 -1.73 -12.89
N SER A 48 2.90 -2.57 -11.85
CA SER A 48 1.78 -3.37 -11.36
C SER A 48 1.98 -3.81 -9.91
N ILE A 49 0.89 -4.24 -9.30
CA ILE A 49 0.88 -4.94 -8.01
C ILE A 49 0.08 -6.23 -8.14
N GLU A 50 0.52 -7.28 -7.43
CA GLU A 50 -0.14 -8.58 -7.42
C GLU A 50 -0.09 -9.20 -6.01
N PRO A 51 -1.22 -9.61 -5.41
CA PRO A 51 -2.57 -9.43 -5.92
C PRO A 51 -3.03 -7.96 -5.87
N ASN A 52 -3.89 -7.56 -6.80
CA ASN A 52 -4.55 -6.24 -6.78
C ASN A 52 -5.88 -6.24 -6.00
N ARG A 53 -6.28 -7.40 -5.46
CA ARG A 53 -7.48 -7.60 -4.65
C ARG A 53 -7.16 -8.41 -3.41
N VAL A 54 -7.56 -7.91 -2.25
CA VAL A 54 -7.35 -8.55 -0.96
C VAL A 54 -8.58 -8.39 -0.08
N THR A 55 -8.73 -9.22 0.94
CA THR A 55 -9.82 -9.09 1.92
C THR A 55 -9.34 -8.35 3.16
N VAL A 56 -10.22 -7.55 3.80
CA VAL A 56 -10.00 -7.02 5.15
C VAL A 56 -9.57 -8.16 6.09
N ASP A 57 -8.61 -7.89 6.97
CA ASP A 57 -8.00 -8.85 7.92
C ASP A 57 -7.13 -9.97 7.32
N SER A 58 -6.89 -9.97 6.01
CA SER A 58 -5.86 -10.84 5.44
C SER A 58 -4.46 -10.28 5.73
N VAL A 59 -3.52 -11.15 6.12
CA VAL A 59 -2.10 -10.78 6.18
C VAL A 59 -1.60 -10.64 4.75
N GLY A 60 -1.79 -9.46 4.15
CA GLY A 60 -1.54 -9.23 2.74
C GLY A 60 -0.09 -8.92 2.46
N MET A 61 0.60 -9.85 1.80
CA MET A 61 1.84 -9.58 1.06
C MET A 61 1.50 -9.32 -0.40
N LEU A 62 2.02 -8.22 -0.94
CA LEU A 62 1.87 -7.83 -2.33
C LEU A 62 3.23 -7.87 -3.02
N ARG A 63 3.27 -8.38 -4.24
CA ARG A 63 4.39 -8.19 -5.14
C ARG A 63 4.19 -6.93 -5.96
N LEU A 64 5.11 -5.99 -5.83
CA LEU A 64 5.20 -4.78 -6.63
C LEU A 64 6.20 -5.00 -7.76
N THR A 65 5.76 -4.79 -8.99
CA THR A 65 6.62 -4.82 -10.18
C THR A 65 6.79 -3.41 -10.73
N GLY A 66 8.02 -3.05 -11.08
CA GLY A 66 8.37 -1.69 -11.44
C GLY A 66 9.72 -1.55 -12.14
N MET A 67 10.27 -0.35 -12.09
CA MET A 67 11.62 -0.02 -12.55
C MET A 67 12.31 0.89 -11.56
N TYR A 68 13.63 0.77 -11.47
CA TYR A 68 14.51 1.57 -10.59
C TYR A 68 14.11 1.52 -9.11
N LEU A 69 13.55 0.40 -8.67
CA LEU A 69 13.23 0.19 -7.26
C LEU A 69 14.52 0.14 -6.42
N SER A 70 14.54 0.87 -5.31
CA SER A 70 15.65 0.89 -4.37
C SER A 70 15.17 0.73 -2.92
N PRO A 71 15.99 0.14 -2.02
CA PRO A 71 15.63 -0.01 -0.62
C PRO A 71 15.44 1.30 0.16
N SER A 72 15.87 2.44 -0.41
CA SER A 72 15.67 3.76 0.19
C SER A 72 14.23 4.28 0.06
N LEU A 73 13.45 3.70 -0.87
CA LEU A 73 12.07 4.11 -1.11
C LEU A 73 11.15 3.70 0.03
N ARG A 74 10.06 4.45 0.18
CA ARG A 74 8.95 4.13 1.07
C ARG A 74 7.69 3.92 0.25
N VAL A 75 6.87 2.97 0.66
CA VAL A 75 5.56 2.71 0.05
C VAL A 75 4.46 3.23 0.95
N VAL A 76 3.52 3.97 0.38
CA VAL A 76 2.28 4.39 1.04
C VAL A 76 1.11 3.86 0.23
N ILE A 77 0.12 3.29 0.92
CA ILE A 77 -1.12 2.76 0.35
C ILE A 77 -2.26 3.65 0.86
N GLY A 78 -2.83 4.46 -0.03
CA GLY A 78 -3.74 5.54 0.33
C GLY A 78 -3.07 6.58 1.22
N ASP A 79 -3.44 6.60 2.50
CA ASP A 79 -2.92 7.48 3.54
C ASP A 79 -2.06 6.75 4.59
N ARG A 80 -1.83 5.44 4.42
CA ARG A 80 -1.10 4.61 5.38
C ARG A 80 0.24 4.12 4.83
N PRO A 81 1.35 4.26 5.58
CA PRO A 81 2.61 3.64 5.20
C PRO A 81 2.49 2.11 5.22
N ALA A 82 3.16 1.45 4.28
CA ALA A 82 3.30 -0.01 4.31
C ALA A 82 4.05 -0.46 5.57
N GLU A 83 3.72 -1.65 6.09
CA GLU A 83 4.39 -2.20 7.28
C GLU A 83 5.85 -2.55 6.98
N SER A 84 6.11 -3.06 5.78
CA SER A 84 7.44 -3.36 5.28
C SER A 84 7.50 -3.24 3.76
N PHE A 85 8.67 -2.86 3.28
CA PHE A 85 9.00 -2.81 1.86
C PHE A 85 10.35 -3.50 1.66
N LEU A 86 10.33 -4.66 1.00
CA LEU A 86 11.52 -5.47 0.74
C LEU A 86 11.81 -5.48 -0.76
N VAL A 87 12.85 -4.78 -1.17
CA VAL A 87 13.27 -4.74 -2.57
C VAL A 87 14.11 -5.96 -2.91
N GLU A 88 13.62 -6.81 -3.80
CA GLU A 88 14.33 -7.99 -4.29
C GLU A 88 15.29 -7.62 -5.42
N SER A 89 14.86 -6.71 -6.29
CA SER A 89 15.63 -6.22 -7.44
C SER A 89 15.13 -4.82 -7.86
N GLN A 90 15.78 -4.21 -8.84
CA GLN A 90 15.32 -2.94 -9.41
C GLN A 90 13.94 -3.02 -10.09
N THR A 91 13.38 -4.22 -10.26
CA THR A 91 12.09 -4.43 -10.93
C THR A 91 11.06 -5.21 -10.11
N SER A 92 11.45 -5.76 -8.94
CA SER A 92 10.56 -6.53 -8.06
C SER A 92 10.79 -6.16 -6.61
N ALA A 93 9.69 -5.99 -5.88
CA ALA A 93 9.71 -5.79 -4.43
C ALA A 93 8.47 -6.42 -3.79
N GLU A 94 8.60 -6.79 -2.52
CA GLU A 94 7.50 -7.26 -1.69
C GLU A 94 7.06 -6.16 -0.73
N VAL A 95 5.75 -5.93 -0.66
CA VAL A 95 5.11 -4.90 0.16
C VAL A 95 4.17 -5.59 1.12
N ARG A 96 4.32 -5.35 2.42
CA ARG A 96 3.37 -5.82 3.41
C ARG A 96 2.35 -4.74 3.70
N LEU A 97 1.07 -5.09 3.55
CA LEU A 97 -0.04 -4.17 3.74
C LEU A 97 -0.18 -3.76 5.21
N PRO A 98 -0.50 -2.49 5.48
CA PRO A 98 -0.97 -2.08 6.79
C PRO A 98 -2.44 -2.51 6.98
N ASP A 99 -2.96 -2.31 8.19
CA ASP A 99 -4.39 -2.44 8.44
C ASP A 99 -5.18 -1.43 7.59
N LEU A 100 -5.99 -1.95 6.66
CA LEU A 100 -6.81 -1.17 5.74
C LEU A 100 -8.27 -1.58 5.87
N SER A 101 -9.17 -0.59 5.82
CA SER A 101 -10.60 -0.83 5.68
C SER A 101 -10.96 -1.25 4.25
N ALA A 102 -12.17 -1.76 4.04
CA ALA A 102 -12.66 -2.03 2.70
C ALA A 102 -12.69 -0.73 1.87
N GLY A 103 -12.17 -0.78 0.64
CA GLY A 103 -12.03 0.39 -0.22
C GLY A 103 -11.06 0.17 -1.38
N THR A 104 -10.89 1.21 -2.20
CA THR A 104 -9.90 1.23 -3.28
C THR A 104 -8.81 2.23 -2.93
N TYR A 105 -7.55 1.82 -3.10
CA TYR A 105 -6.38 2.55 -2.65
C TYR A 105 -5.38 2.76 -3.80
N ASP A 106 -4.78 3.94 -3.80
CA ASP A 106 -3.62 4.25 -4.61
C ASP A 106 -2.36 3.70 -3.92
N VAL A 107 -1.34 3.37 -4.71
CA VAL A 107 -0.01 3.00 -4.19
C VAL A 107 1.00 4.05 -4.65
N VAL A 108 1.75 4.59 -3.69
CA VAL A 108 2.69 5.69 -3.92
C VAL A 108 4.08 5.25 -3.48
N LEU A 109 5.10 5.52 -4.32
CA LEU A 109 6.50 5.45 -3.92
C LEU A 109 7.01 6.84 -3.56
N LEU A 110 7.65 6.92 -2.40
CA LEU A 110 8.24 8.13 -1.86
C LEU A 110 9.74 7.94 -1.66
N ASP A 111 10.50 9.01 -1.84
CA ASP A 111 11.81 9.16 -1.24
C ASP A 111 11.70 10.20 -0.12
N GLU A 112 11.85 9.73 1.12
CA GLU A 112 11.46 10.46 2.33
C GLU A 112 10.01 10.99 2.29
N ALA A 113 9.82 12.28 1.98
CA ALA A 113 8.53 12.96 1.87
C ALA A 113 8.19 13.37 0.42
N LEU A 114 9.09 13.13 -0.52
CA LEU A 114 8.89 13.46 -1.93
C LEU A 114 8.19 12.30 -2.63
N GLU A 115 7.02 12.56 -3.19
CA GLU A 115 6.33 11.61 -4.05
C GLU A 115 7.05 11.52 -5.41
N LEU A 116 7.47 10.31 -5.76
CA LEU A 116 8.17 10.05 -7.02
C LEU A 116 7.24 9.44 -8.07
N THR A 117 6.36 8.53 -7.65
CA THR A 117 5.39 7.90 -8.55
C THR A 117 4.15 7.40 -7.81
N ARG A 118 3.04 7.31 -8.54
CA ARG A 118 1.74 6.88 -8.04
C ARG A 118 1.06 5.96 -9.04
N LEU A 119 0.63 4.80 -8.55
CA LEU A 119 -0.30 3.92 -9.24
C LEU A 119 -1.70 4.14 -8.68
N VAL A 120 -2.57 4.73 -9.49
CA VAL A 120 -3.94 5.09 -9.11
C VAL A 120 -4.83 3.85 -9.10
N SER A 121 -5.70 3.74 -8.09
CA SER A 121 -6.65 2.62 -7.91
C SER A 121 -5.99 1.24 -8.04
N ALA A 122 -4.78 1.13 -7.48
CA ALA A 122 -3.93 -0.04 -7.63
C ALA A 122 -4.48 -1.25 -6.86
N LEU A 123 -5.00 -1.02 -5.65
CA LEU A 123 -5.42 -2.07 -4.72
C LEU A 123 -6.90 -1.93 -4.35
N VAL A 124 -7.63 -3.03 -4.39
CA VAL A 124 -9.00 -3.12 -3.87
C VAL A 124 -9.00 -4.02 -2.64
N VAL A 125 -9.42 -3.46 -1.52
CA VAL A 125 -9.66 -4.18 -0.27
C VAL A 125 -11.14 -4.48 -0.17
N GLU A 126 -11.50 -5.75 -0.27
CA GLU A 126 -12.86 -6.24 -0.18
C GLU A 126 -13.24 -6.51 1.28
N PRO A 127 -14.49 -6.22 1.68
CA PRO A 127 -14.94 -6.48 3.04
C PRO A 127 -14.79 -7.96 3.40
N ALA A 128 -14.46 -8.22 4.67
CA ALA A 128 -14.43 -9.57 5.21
C ALA A 128 -15.78 -10.25 4.95
N PRO A 129 -15.79 -11.43 4.35
CA PRO A 129 -17.03 -12.03 3.91
C PRO A 129 -17.81 -12.59 5.10
N ALA A 130 -19.13 -12.37 5.10
CA ALA A 130 -19.99 -12.64 6.24
C ALA A 130 -20.04 -14.13 6.62
N MET A 131 -20.27 -14.38 7.90
CA MET A 131 -20.60 -15.71 8.44
C MET A 131 -22.03 -16.09 8.09
N THR A 132 -22.25 -17.37 7.77
CA THR A 132 -23.58 -17.90 7.44
C THR A 132 -23.87 -19.18 8.23
N ILE A 133 -25.16 -19.42 8.50
CA ILE A 133 -25.67 -20.67 9.07
C ILE A 133 -26.59 -21.28 8.01
N SER A 134 -26.35 -22.52 7.62
CA SER A 134 -27.10 -23.22 6.57
C SER A 134 -28.10 -24.23 7.13
N SER A 135 -27.73 -24.97 8.18
CA SER A 135 -28.66 -25.92 8.83
C SER A 135 -28.30 -26.16 10.29
N ILE A 136 -29.29 -26.69 11.03
CA ILE A 136 -29.13 -27.12 12.42
C ILE A 136 -29.77 -28.50 12.54
N GLU A 137 -29.02 -29.47 13.06
CA GLU A 137 -29.46 -30.87 13.18
C GLU A 137 -29.14 -31.46 14.57
N PRO A 138 -30.11 -32.13 15.22
CA PRO A 138 -31.52 -32.21 14.85
C PRO A 138 -32.25 -30.87 15.08
N ALA A 139 -33.30 -30.58 14.32
CA ALA A 139 -34.09 -29.35 14.47
C ALA A 139 -34.96 -29.34 15.75
N TYR A 140 -35.09 -30.47 16.42
CA TYR A 140 -35.84 -30.64 17.67
C TYR A 140 -35.08 -31.59 18.60
N VAL A 141 -35.27 -31.40 19.89
CA VAL A 141 -34.73 -32.26 20.96
C VAL A 141 -35.88 -32.56 21.92
N LEU A 142 -35.93 -33.79 22.43
CA LEU A 142 -36.92 -34.19 23.41
C LEU A 142 -36.56 -33.63 24.80
N GLU A 143 -37.57 -33.14 25.50
CA GLU A 143 -37.41 -32.59 26.85
C GLU A 143 -36.92 -33.69 27.82
N GLY A 144 -35.84 -33.42 28.55
CA GLY A 144 -35.26 -34.35 29.52
C GLY A 144 -34.20 -35.31 28.97
N GLU A 145 -33.93 -35.30 27.66
CA GLU A 145 -32.84 -36.08 27.06
C GLU A 145 -31.61 -35.20 26.77
N PRO A 146 -30.37 -35.68 27.07
CA PRO A 146 -29.16 -34.97 26.67
C PRO A 146 -29.03 -34.99 25.14
N GLY A 147 -29.34 -33.86 24.50
CA GLY A 147 -29.20 -33.66 23.06
C GLY A 147 -27.86 -33.02 22.67
N SER A 148 -27.36 -33.38 21.49
CA SER A 148 -26.28 -32.62 20.82
C SER A 148 -26.85 -31.96 19.57
N LEU A 149 -26.56 -30.68 19.38
CA LEU A 149 -26.95 -29.91 18.20
C LEU A 149 -25.72 -29.65 17.34
N ARG A 150 -25.81 -29.98 16.06
CA ARG A 150 -24.82 -29.65 15.05
C ARG A 150 -25.33 -28.47 14.24
N ILE A 151 -24.47 -27.47 14.08
CA ILE A 151 -24.74 -26.29 13.28
C ILE A 151 -23.82 -26.35 12.07
N HIS A 152 -24.41 -26.36 10.88
CA HIS A 152 -23.70 -26.25 9.62
C HIS A 152 -23.75 -24.81 9.13
N GLY A 153 -22.67 -24.36 8.51
CA GLY A 153 -22.50 -22.99 8.07
C GLY A 153 -21.08 -22.75 7.58
N GLU A 154 -20.81 -21.53 7.13
CA GLU A 154 -19.52 -21.12 6.63
C GLU A 154 -18.91 -20.02 7.49
N ARG A 155 -17.58 -20.01 7.57
CA ARG A 155 -16.79 -18.97 8.25
C ARG A 155 -17.14 -18.77 9.72
N PHE A 156 -17.42 -19.86 10.43
CA PHE A 156 -17.51 -19.82 11.88
C PHE A 156 -16.19 -19.35 12.47
N GLN A 157 -16.23 -18.23 13.18
CA GLN A 157 -15.08 -17.72 13.90
C GLN A 157 -14.91 -18.44 15.24
N PRO A 158 -13.67 -18.62 15.72
CA PRO A 158 -13.44 -19.09 17.08
C PRO A 158 -14.13 -18.16 18.08
N TYR A 159 -14.61 -18.71 19.20
CA TYR A 159 -15.32 -17.97 20.25
C TYR A 159 -16.74 -17.48 19.89
N LEU A 160 -17.35 -18.03 18.84
CA LEU A 160 -18.77 -17.81 18.56
C LEU A 160 -19.63 -18.13 19.79
N ARG A 161 -20.50 -17.19 20.18
CA ARG A 161 -21.51 -17.42 21.22
C ARG A 161 -22.86 -17.70 20.56
N ALA A 162 -23.32 -18.94 20.67
CA ALA A 162 -24.69 -19.29 20.36
C ALA A 162 -25.58 -18.97 21.56
N ARG A 163 -26.78 -18.43 21.30
CA ARG A 163 -27.81 -18.18 22.30
C ARG A 163 -29.13 -18.67 21.76
N PHE A 164 -29.75 -19.59 22.49
CA PHE A 164 -31.14 -19.98 22.23
C PHE A 164 -32.04 -18.90 22.81
N VAL A 165 -32.93 -18.37 21.97
CA VAL A 165 -33.94 -17.40 22.39
C VAL A 165 -35.27 -18.15 22.46
N PRO A 166 -35.94 -18.17 23.62
CA PRO A 166 -37.27 -18.76 23.70
C PRO A 166 -38.22 -17.89 22.87
N GLU A 167 -38.81 -18.46 21.82
CA GLU A 167 -39.96 -17.85 21.16
C GLU A 167 -41.19 -18.10 22.04
N PHE A 168 -41.85 -17.03 22.48
CA PHE A 168 -43.07 -17.15 23.28
C PHE A 168 -44.20 -17.65 22.38
N VAL A 169 -44.46 -18.96 22.42
CA VAL A 169 -45.67 -19.53 21.85
C VAL A 169 -46.77 -19.41 22.91
N PRO A 170 -47.79 -18.54 22.74
CA PRO A 170 -48.87 -18.43 23.70
C PRO A 170 -49.59 -19.79 23.86
N ASP A 171 -49.73 -20.22 25.12
CA ASP A 171 -50.40 -21.46 25.49
C ASP A 171 -51.92 -21.33 25.29
N ASN A 172 -52.39 -21.67 24.10
CA ASN A 172 -53.82 -21.65 23.77
C ASN A 172 -54.62 -22.77 24.46
N LYS A 173 -54.02 -23.57 25.37
CA LYS A 173 -54.71 -24.69 26.02
C LYS A 173 -55.41 -24.36 27.34
N LYS A 174 -55.37 -23.13 27.84
CA LYS A 174 -56.04 -22.75 29.11
C LYS A 174 -57.40 -22.05 28.97
N ALA A 175 -57.99 -21.99 27.78
CA ALA A 175 -59.29 -21.33 27.57
C ALA A 175 -60.52 -22.27 27.53
N SER A 176 -60.37 -23.57 27.77
CA SER A 176 -61.47 -24.55 27.63
C SER A 176 -61.62 -25.45 28.86
N ALA A 177 -61.84 -24.87 30.04
CA ALA A 177 -62.33 -25.60 31.21
C ALA A 177 -62.99 -24.63 32.22
N ALA A 178 -64.03 -23.93 31.78
CA ALA A 178 -64.95 -23.20 32.65
C ALA A 178 -66.33 -23.10 31.98
N ILE A 179 -67.04 -24.23 31.92
CA ILE A 179 -68.50 -24.31 31.85
C ILE A 179 -68.92 -25.44 32.77
#